data_AF-A0A952TJA6-F1
#
_entry.id   AF-A0A952TJA6-F1
#
_cell.length_a   1.000
_cell.length_b   1.000
_cell.length_c   1.000
_cell.angle_alpha   90.00
_cell.angle_beta   90.00
_cell.angle_gamma   90.00
#
_symmetry.space_group_name_H-M   'P 1'
#
loop_
_entity.id
_entity.type
_entity.pdbx_description
1 polymer ?
#
loop_
_entity_poly.entity_id
_entity_poly.type
_entity_poly.pdbx_seq_one_letter_code
_entity_poly.pdbx_strand_id
1 'polypeptide(L)'
;MGLPAKKEQFQFQVERSEMGKADTLRYNVISFVVEGQYDRAVSELKNFAGKDSEYPRFQEKTERYVSHAVDLVNAIRAKRNFPGAQYLTMAKQQELNERFREHYSELQVVLKRIEKIHIDLKLEDSRSTVWVVRALVHSAFAILLVAFMIEATSGLMGTAHYVVDDGLNQTINWFFDKIGW
;
A
#
# COMPACT_ATOMS: atom_id res chain seq x y z
N MET A 1 46.69 20.46 37.09
CA MET A 1 46.22 19.24 36.40
C MET A 1 44.89 19.57 35.76
N GLY A 2 44.87 19.77 34.43
CA GLY A 2 43.65 20.12 33.70
C GLY A 2 42.74 18.91 33.58
N LEU A 3 41.50 19.04 34.05
CA LEU A 3 40.45 18.03 33.86
C LEU A 3 40.28 17.76 32.36
N PRO A 4 40.19 16.50 31.91
CA PRO A 4 39.91 16.20 30.51
C PRO A 4 38.53 16.76 30.16
N ALA A 5 38.50 17.67 29.18
CA ALA A 5 37.25 18.17 28.60
C ALA A 5 36.38 16.97 28.21
N LYS A 6 35.22 16.86 28.87
CA LYS A 6 34.21 15.85 28.59
C LYS A 6 33.86 16.00 27.11
N LYS A 7 34.33 15.06 26.28
CA LYS A 7 33.89 14.95 24.88
C LYS A 7 32.38 14.76 24.96
N GLU A 8 31.61 15.82 24.70
CA GLU A 8 30.20 15.67 24.36
C GLU A 8 30.17 14.92 23.04
N GLN A 9 30.26 13.60 23.16
CA GLN A 9 29.90 12.69 22.09
C GLN A 9 28.48 13.05 21.73
N PHE A 10 28.26 13.34 20.45
CA PHE A 10 26.99 13.50 19.77
C PHE A 10 25.99 12.40 20.22
N GLN A 11 25.35 12.58 21.37
CA GLN A 11 24.35 11.64 21.88
C GLN A 11 23.04 11.99 21.19
N PHE A 12 22.92 11.51 19.96
CA PHE A 12 21.69 11.56 19.22
C PHE A 12 20.81 10.39 19.68
N GLN A 13 19.87 10.67 20.57
CA GLN A 13 18.86 9.69 20.97
C GLN A 13 17.78 9.64 19.89
N VAL A 14 17.79 8.58 19.08
CA VAL A 14 16.71 8.30 18.15
C VAL A 14 15.62 7.55 18.90
N GLU A 15 14.41 8.08 18.89
CA GLU A 15 13.25 7.34 19.38
C GLU A 15 13.04 6.09 18.52
N ARG A 16 13.00 4.90 19.13
CA ARG A 16 12.72 3.64 18.43
C ARG A 16 11.40 3.67 17.64
N SER A 17 10.45 4.50 18.07
CA SER A 17 9.17 4.75 17.38
C SER A 17 9.38 5.34 15.98
N GLU A 18 10.41 6.16 15.80
CA GLU A 18 10.68 6.86 14.54
C GLU A 18 11.45 6.03 13.52
N MET A 19 12.07 4.92 13.94
CA MET A 19 12.81 4.02 13.05
C MET A 19 11.87 3.16 12.19
N GLY A 20 10.64 2.92 12.64
CA GLY A 20 9.67 2.06 11.93
C GLY A 20 9.78 0.58 12.26
N LYS A 21 9.11 -0.27 11.47
CA LYS A 21 9.19 -1.72 11.61
C LYS A 21 10.57 -2.21 11.14
N ALA A 22 11.13 -3.21 11.81
CA ALA A 22 12.49 -3.70 11.58
C ALA A 22 12.76 -4.16 10.13
N ASP A 23 11.73 -4.59 9.39
CA ASP A 23 11.85 -5.03 8.00
C ASP A 23 11.63 -3.93 6.95
N THR A 24 11.50 -2.65 7.35
CA THR A 24 11.24 -1.58 6.38
C THR A 24 12.51 -0.86 5.94
N LEU A 25 12.49 -0.35 4.70
CA LEU A 25 13.55 0.50 4.15
C LEU A 25 13.93 1.64 5.12
N ARG A 26 12.93 2.24 5.78
CA ARG A 26 13.17 3.31 6.76
C ARG A 26 14.07 2.83 7.89
N TYR A 27 13.81 1.66 8.45
CA TYR A 27 14.59 1.13 9.57
C TYR A 27 16.05 0.90 9.18
N ASN A 28 16.27 0.26 8.02
CA ASN A 28 17.62 -0.02 7.51
C ASN A 28 18.41 1.28 7.26
N VAL A 29 17.82 2.21 6.50
CA VAL A 29 18.49 3.46 6.12
C VAL A 29 18.79 4.32 7.35
N ILE A 30 17.83 4.45 8.28
CA ILE A 30 18.04 5.21 9.51
C ILE A 30 19.13 4.57 10.36
N SER A 31 19.11 3.24 10.52
CA SER A 31 20.11 2.53 11.32
C SER A 31 21.52 2.74 10.76
N PHE A 32 21.69 2.64 9.43
CA PHE A 32 22.97 2.92 8.78
C PHE A 32 23.43 4.38 8.95
N VAL A 33 22.52 5.35 8.92
CA VAL A 33 22.84 6.78 9.14
C VAL A 33 23.28 7.03 10.60
N VAL A 34 22.62 6.40 11.57
CA VAL A 34 22.98 6.49 13.00
C VAL A 34 24.37 5.88 13.23
N GLU A 35 24.61 4.68 12.71
CA GLU A 35 25.90 3.97 12.75
C GLU A 35 27.03 4.67 11.97
N GLY A 36 26.69 5.67 11.13
CA GLY A 36 27.66 6.41 10.32
C GLY A 36 28.08 5.69 9.04
N GLN A 37 27.39 4.62 8.67
CA GLN A 37 27.60 3.85 7.45
C GLN A 37 26.85 4.47 6.25
N TYR A 38 27.18 5.72 5.91
CA TYR A 38 26.47 6.48 4.86
C TYR A 38 26.54 5.82 3.48
N ASP A 39 27.68 5.22 3.13
CA ASP A 39 27.86 4.54 1.83
C ASP A 39 26.90 3.35 1.68
N ARG A 40 26.65 2.61 2.77
CA ARG A 40 25.64 1.53 2.79
C ARG A 40 24.23 2.07 2.70
N ALA A 41 23.92 3.16 3.42
CA ALA A 41 22.61 3.82 3.33
C ALA A 41 22.29 4.27 1.90
N VAL A 42 23.25 4.89 1.20
CA VAL A 42 23.10 5.29 -0.21
C VAL A 42 22.94 4.08 -1.12
N SER A 43 23.72 3.02 -0.90
CA SER A 43 23.63 1.79 -1.69
C SER A 43 22.27 1.13 -1.53
N GLU A 44 21.75 1.05 -0.30
CA GLU A 44 20.42 0.50 -0.01
C GLU A 44 19.31 1.29 -0.70
N LEU A 45 19.39 2.63 -0.67
CA LEU A 45 18.45 3.51 -1.37
C LEU A 45 18.49 3.31 -2.90
N LYS A 46 19.68 3.21 -3.47
CA LYS A 46 19.85 2.95 -4.92
C LYS A 46 19.37 1.57 -5.31
N ASN A 47 19.66 0.55 -4.51
CA ASN A 47 19.18 -0.81 -4.71
C ASN A 47 17.65 -0.86 -4.64
N PHE A 48 17.04 -0.08 -3.73
CA PHE A 48 15.58 0.01 -3.64
C PHE A 48 14.94 0.66 -4.87
N ALA A 49 15.56 1.70 -5.44
CA ALA A 49 15.09 2.30 -6.69
C ALA A 49 15.30 1.38 -7.91
N GLY A 50 16.43 0.65 -7.95
CA GLY A 50 16.78 -0.24 -9.06
C GLY A 50 16.14 -1.63 -9.00
N LYS A 51 15.50 -2.00 -7.89
CA LYS A 51 14.77 -3.26 -7.77
C LYS A 51 13.53 -3.19 -8.66
N ASP A 52 13.32 -4.21 -9.48
CA ASP A 52 12.07 -4.37 -10.22
C ASP A 52 10.92 -4.38 -9.21
N SER A 53 10.06 -3.37 -9.33
CA SER A 53 8.90 -3.26 -8.48
C SER A 53 7.78 -4.12 -9.04
N GLU A 54 7.05 -4.80 -8.16
CA GLU A 54 5.79 -5.49 -8.51
C GLU A 54 4.75 -4.54 -9.11
N TYR A 55 4.91 -3.22 -8.92
CA TYR A 55 3.94 -2.21 -9.34
C TYR A 55 4.50 -1.31 -10.47
N PRO A 56 3.87 -1.27 -11.66
CA PRO A 56 4.38 -0.56 -12.85
C PRO A 56 4.61 0.95 -12.68
N ARG A 57 3.91 1.59 -11.71
CA ARG A 57 4.00 3.05 -11.44
C ARG A 57 4.83 3.39 -10.20
N PHE A 58 5.43 2.39 -9.55
CA PHE A 58 6.16 2.63 -8.32
C PHE A 58 7.48 3.36 -8.55
N GLN A 59 8.26 2.92 -9.54
CA GLN A 59 9.57 3.52 -9.83
C GLN A 59 9.43 5.01 -10.16
N GLU A 60 8.54 5.36 -11.10
CA GLU A 60 8.29 6.75 -11.50
C GLU A 60 7.91 7.66 -10.31
N LYS A 61 7.06 7.17 -9.40
CA LYS A 61 6.64 7.95 -8.22
C LYS A 61 7.70 8.01 -7.13
N THR A 62 8.58 7.03 -7.03
CA THR A 62 9.48 6.83 -5.90
C THR A 62 10.88 7.35 -6.18
N GLU A 63 11.32 7.35 -7.44
CA GLU A 63 12.66 7.77 -7.87
C GLU A 63 13.02 9.18 -7.39
N ARG A 64 12.11 10.15 -7.53
CA ARG A 64 12.32 11.52 -7.04
C ARG A 64 12.55 11.56 -5.53
N TYR A 65 11.79 10.78 -4.75
CA TYR A 65 11.95 10.74 -3.30
C TYR A 65 13.22 10.01 -2.88
N VAL A 66 13.61 8.97 -3.62
CA VAL A 66 14.86 8.24 -3.37
C VAL A 66 16.07 9.11 -3.68
N SER A 67 16.06 9.83 -4.81
CA SER A 67 17.13 10.79 -5.14
C SER A 67 17.27 11.84 -4.04
N HIS A 68 16.16 12.43 -3.60
CA HIS A 68 16.17 13.41 -2.50
C HIS A 68 16.69 12.80 -1.19
N ALA A 69 16.31 11.56 -0.88
CA ALA A 69 16.83 10.85 0.30
C ALA A 69 18.36 10.62 0.21
N VAL A 70 18.89 10.30 -0.97
CA VAL A 70 20.33 10.17 -1.20
C VAL A 70 21.05 11.50 -0.97
N ASP A 71 20.49 12.60 -1.45
CA ASP A 71 21.05 13.95 -1.25
C ASP A 71 21.07 14.33 0.24
N LEU A 72 20.02 14.00 0.98
CA LEU A 72 19.96 14.21 2.43
C LEU A 72 21.00 13.38 3.19
N VAL A 73 21.22 12.11 2.81
CA VAL A 73 22.26 11.27 3.42
C VAL A 73 23.66 11.84 3.15
N ASN A 74 23.94 12.30 1.94
CA ASN A 74 25.22 12.94 1.60
C ASN A 74 25.40 14.27 2.33
N ALA A 75 24.32 15.06 2.45
CA ALA A 75 24.29 16.29 3.21
C ALA A 75 24.63 16.03 4.69
N ILE A 76 24.05 14.99 5.29
CA ILE A 76 24.31 14.56 6.67
C ILE A 76 25.78 14.12 6.82
N ARG A 77 26.30 13.30 5.90
CA ARG A 77 27.71 12.85 5.90
C ARG A 77 28.67 14.03 5.92
N ALA A 78 28.46 15.02 5.05
CA ALA A 78 29.32 16.19 4.94
C ALA A 78 29.35 17.04 6.23
N LYS A 79 28.22 17.09 6.95
CA LYS A 79 28.07 17.92 8.15
C LYS A 79 28.57 17.22 9.40
N ARG A 80 28.42 15.90 9.49
CA ARG A 80 28.96 15.09 10.59
C ARG A 80 30.47 14.86 10.48
N ASN A 81 31.02 14.77 9.27
CA ASN A 81 32.46 14.61 9.02
C ASN A 81 33.14 15.93 8.61
N PHE A 82 32.66 17.08 9.10
CA PHE A 82 33.22 18.37 8.72
C PHE A 82 34.70 18.46 9.17
N PRO A 83 35.65 18.72 8.24
CA PRO A 83 37.06 18.77 8.58
C PRO A 83 37.33 19.93 9.54
N GLY A 84 37.99 19.64 10.65
CA GLY A 84 38.30 20.64 11.66
C GLY A 84 37.10 21.10 12.51
N ALA A 85 36.02 20.31 12.58
CA ALA A 85 34.88 20.59 13.45
C ALA A 85 35.29 20.85 14.92
N GLN A 86 36.35 20.19 15.40
CA GLN A 86 36.88 20.35 16.75
C GLN A 86 37.54 21.71 17.00
N TYR A 87 37.96 22.42 15.95
CA TYR A 87 38.58 23.74 16.03
C TYR A 87 37.56 24.89 15.87
N LEU A 88 36.30 24.56 15.60
CA LEU A 88 35.22 25.55 15.48
C LEU A 88 34.78 26.06 16.85
N THR A 89 34.25 27.28 16.88
CA THR A 89 33.60 27.84 18.07
C THR A 89 32.37 27.01 18.45
N MET A 90 32.02 26.98 19.74
CA MET A 90 30.82 26.28 20.23
C MET A 90 29.55 26.70 19.47
N ALA A 91 29.40 27.99 19.17
CA ALA A 91 28.27 28.50 18.39
C ALA A 91 28.18 27.85 17.00
N LYS A 92 29.31 27.67 16.30
CA LYS A 92 29.31 27.06 14.97
C LYS A 92 29.13 25.55 15.01
N GLN A 93 29.63 24.89 16.06
CA GLN A 93 29.33 23.47 16.31
C GLN A 93 27.83 23.26 16.57
N GLN A 94 27.20 24.15 17.34
CA GLN A 94 25.75 24.09 17.58
C GLN A 94 24.96 24.29 16.28
N GLU A 95 25.32 25.26 15.45
CA GLU A 95 24.68 25.48 14.16
C GLU A 95 24.78 24.24 13.24
N LEU A 96 25.96 23.61 13.17
CA LEU A 96 26.14 22.36 12.43
C LEU A 96 25.24 21.23 12.97
N ASN A 97 25.08 21.15 14.30
CA ASN A 97 24.24 20.15 14.94
C ASN A 97 22.75 20.38 14.65
N GLU A 98 22.30 21.63 14.65
CA GLU A 98 20.92 22.00 14.29
C GLU A 98 20.65 21.63 12.82
N ARG A 99 21.55 21.98 11.89
CA ARG A 99 21.42 21.58 10.48
C ARG A 99 21.43 20.07 10.27
N PHE A 100 22.23 19.34 11.04
CA PHE A 100 22.21 17.87 11.03
C PHE A 100 20.83 17.34 11.44
N ARG A 101 20.24 17.87 12.52
CA ARG A 101 18.90 17.46 13.00
C ARG A 101 17.80 17.79 11.99
N GLU A 102 17.89 18.94 11.34
CA GLU A 102 16.97 19.33 10.26
C GLU A 102 16.99 18.30 9.12
N HIS A 103 18.17 18.03 8.54
CA HIS A 103 18.29 17.05 7.45
C HIS A 103 17.90 15.63 7.86
N TYR A 104 18.18 15.24 9.10
CA TYR A 104 17.80 13.94 9.62
C TYR A 104 16.27 13.80 9.75
N SER A 105 15.60 14.82 10.31
CA SER A 105 14.13 14.80 10.41
C SER A 105 13.46 14.85 9.03
N GLU A 106 14.03 15.60 8.08
CA GLU A 106 13.57 15.59 6.70
C GLU A 106 13.73 14.20 6.06
N LEU A 107 14.87 13.53 6.26
CA LEU A 107 15.11 12.18 5.78
C LEU A 107 14.04 11.20 6.31
N GLN A 108 13.67 11.29 7.59
CA GLN A 108 12.61 10.46 8.17
C GLN A 108 11.26 10.69 7.48
N VAL A 109 10.91 11.96 7.21
CA VAL A 109 9.65 12.31 6.52
C VAL A 109 9.63 11.76 5.10
N VAL A 110 10.75 11.87 4.37
CA VAL A 110 10.89 11.37 3.00
C VAL A 110 10.76 9.84 2.97
N LEU A 111 11.47 9.14 3.86
CA LEU A 111 11.38 7.67 3.97
C LEU A 111 9.96 7.21 4.34
N LYS A 112 9.28 7.93 5.24
CA LYS A 112 7.87 7.65 5.59
C LYS A 112 6.93 7.85 4.38
N ARG A 113 7.23 8.81 3.50
CA ARG A 113 6.47 9.04 2.28
C ARG A 113 6.67 7.93 1.25
N ILE A 114 7.91 7.44 1.10
CA ILE A 114 8.23 6.27 0.26
C ILE A 114 7.44 5.03 0.73
N GLU A 115 7.45 4.74 2.04
CA GLU A 115 6.67 3.64 2.61
C GLU A 115 5.17 3.80 2.35
N LYS A 116 4.64 5.01 2.50
CA LYS A 116 3.23 5.30 2.25
C LYS A 116 2.85 5.02 0.80
N ILE A 117 3.67 5.45 -0.17
CA ILE A 117 3.44 5.18 -1.60
C ILE A 117 3.39 3.67 -1.85
N HIS A 118 4.28 2.90 -1.22
CA HIS A 118 4.30 1.45 -1.36
C HIS A 118 3.01 0.80 -0.82
N ILE A 119 2.54 1.24 0.35
CA ILE A 119 1.27 0.77 0.94
C ILE A 119 0.08 1.15 0.08
N ASP A 120 0.04 2.39 -0.43
CA ASP A 120 -1.06 2.89 -1.25
C ASP A 120 -1.19 2.08 -2.55
N LEU A 121 -0.08 1.74 -3.22
CA LEU A 121 -0.09 0.89 -4.42
C LEU A 121 -0.55 -0.53 -4.12
N LYS A 122 -0.11 -1.12 -3.00
CA LYS A 122 -0.56 -2.45 -2.57
C LYS A 122 -2.07 -2.47 -2.30
N LEU A 123 -2.61 -1.40 -1.72
CA LEU A 123 -4.04 -1.24 -1.48
C LEU A 123 -4.82 -1.03 -2.79
N GLU A 124 -4.27 -0.30 -3.75
CA GLU A 124 -4.89 -0.08 -5.07
C GLU A 124 -5.08 -1.41 -5.81
N ASP A 125 -4.07 -2.27 -5.81
CA ASP A 125 -4.14 -3.59 -6.45
C ASP A 125 -5.14 -4.53 -5.72
N SER A 126 -5.10 -4.53 -4.38
CA SER A 126 -6.06 -5.28 -3.56
C SER A 126 -7.50 -4.81 -3.76
N ARG A 127 -7.72 -3.51 -4.01
CA ARG A 127 -9.05 -2.99 -4.34
C ARG A 127 -9.49 -3.44 -5.72
N SER A 128 -8.61 -3.37 -6.72
CA SER A 128 -8.93 -3.79 -8.09
C SER A 128 -9.40 -5.25 -8.13
N THR A 129 -8.70 -6.15 -7.45
CA THR A 129 -9.09 -7.58 -7.36
C THR A 129 -10.46 -7.77 -6.71
N VAL A 130 -10.78 -7.03 -5.64
CA VAL A 130 -12.11 -7.08 -5.00
C VAL A 130 -13.23 -6.66 -5.96
N TRP A 131 -12.99 -5.66 -6.81
CA TRP A 131 -13.99 -5.22 -7.79
C TRP A 131 -14.24 -6.29 -8.85
N VAL A 132 -13.18 -6.94 -9.32
CA VAL A 132 -13.28 -8.07 -10.27
C VAL A 132 -14.07 -9.23 -9.66
N VAL A 133 -13.77 -9.60 -8.41
CA VAL A 133 -14.50 -10.67 -7.71
C VAL A 133 -15.97 -10.32 -7.55
N ARG A 134 -16.29 -9.08 -7.15
CA ARG A 134 -17.69 -8.62 -7.06
C ARG A 134 -18.41 -8.68 -8.40
N ALA A 135 -17.75 -8.25 -9.48
CA ALA A 135 -18.32 -8.34 -10.82
C ALA A 135 -18.62 -9.79 -11.24
N LEU A 136 -17.72 -10.72 -10.91
CA LEU A 136 -17.90 -12.16 -11.16
C LEU A 136 -19.08 -12.73 -10.36
N VAL A 137 -19.22 -12.36 -9.08
CA VAL A 137 -20.37 -12.80 -8.26
C VAL A 137 -21.68 -12.25 -8.81
N HIS A 138 -21.71 -10.98 -9.21
CA HIS A 138 -22.91 -10.38 -9.81
C HIS A 138 -23.27 -10.99 -11.17
N SER A 139 -22.28 -11.31 -12.01
CA SER A 139 -22.54 -11.97 -13.29
C SER A 139 -23.04 -13.40 -13.10
N ALA A 140 -22.46 -14.16 -12.17
CA ALA A 140 -22.94 -15.50 -11.82
C ALA A 140 -24.39 -15.47 -11.29
N PHE A 141 -24.71 -14.50 -10.42
CA PHE A 141 -26.07 -14.32 -9.93
C PHE A 141 -27.05 -13.96 -11.04
N ALA A 142 -26.66 -13.09 -11.97
CA ALA A 142 -27.49 -12.73 -13.12
C ALA A 142 -27.77 -13.94 -14.02
N ILE A 143 -26.77 -14.80 -14.27
CA ILE A 143 -26.95 -16.03 -15.04
C ILE A 143 -27.92 -16.99 -14.33
N LEU A 144 -27.76 -17.18 -13.02
CA LEU A 144 -28.67 -18.00 -12.22
C LEU A 144 -30.11 -17.47 -12.26
N LEU A 145 -30.29 -16.16 -12.18
CA LEU A 145 -31.61 -15.52 -12.23
C LEU A 145 -32.26 -15.73 -13.61
N VAL A 146 -31.50 -15.56 -14.70
CA VAL A 146 -32.00 -15.82 -16.06
C VAL A 146 -32.34 -17.30 -16.24
N ALA A 147 -31.48 -18.22 -15.82
CA ALA A 147 -31.75 -19.65 -15.89
C ALA A 147 -33.02 -20.03 -15.11
N PHE A 148 -33.17 -19.50 -13.90
CA PHE A 148 -34.36 -19.67 -13.09
C PHE A 148 -35.62 -19.10 -13.77
N MET A 149 -35.54 -17.93 -14.41
CA MET A 149 -36.68 -17.38 -15.16
C MET A 149 -37.06 -18.23 -16.37
N ILE A 150 -36.08 -18.79 -17.09
CA ILE A 150 -36.35 -19.70 -18.22
C ILE A 150 -37.04 -20.97 -17.72
N GLU A 151 -36.57 -21.55 -16.61
CA GLU A 151 -37.15 -22.76 -16.05
C GLU A 151 -38.55 -22.51 -15.45
N ALA A 152 -38.73 -21.37 -14.77
CA ALA A 152 -40.03 -20.96 -14.26
C ALA A 152 -41.04 -20.77 -15.39
N THR A 153 -40.66 -20.09 -16.48
CA THR A 153 -41.57 -19.87 -17.62
C THR A 153 -41.82 -21.15 -18.41
N SER A 154 -40.80 -21.93 -18.73
CA SER A 154 -40.97 -23.18 -19.49
C SER A 154 -41.70 -24.28 -18.70
N GLY A 155 -41.41 -24.44 -17.41
CA GLY A 155 -42.03 -25.46 -16.56
C GLY A 155 -43.45 -25.11 -16.12
N LEU A 156 -43.68 -23.86 -15.68
CA LEU A 156 -45.02 -23.43 -15.24
C LEU A 156 -45.98 -23.24 -16.42
N MET A 157 -45.50 -22.75 -17.56
CA MET A 157 -46.39 -22.52 -18.71
C MET A 157 -46.87 -23.84 -19.33
N GLY A 158 -46.00 -24.86 -19.39
CA GLY A 158 -46.40 -26.20 -19.82
C GLY A 158 -47.45 -26.82 -18.90
N THR A 159 -47.20 -26.82 -17.59
CA THR A 159 -48.15 -27.38 -16.60
C THR A 159 -49.45 -26.58 -16.53
N ALA A 160 -49.40 -25.25 -16.62
CA ALA A 160 -50.60 -24.42 -16.67
C ALA A 160 -51.45 -24.71 -17.91
N HIS A 161 -50.84 -24.90 -19.08
CA HIS A 161 -51.56 -25.27 -20.30
C HIS A 161 -52.28 -26.62 -20.13
N TYR A 162 -51.60 -27.64 -19.58
CA TYR A 162 -52.22 -28.94 -19.35
C TYR A 162 -53.38 -28.88 -18.36
N VAL A 163 -53.25 -28.12 -17.27
CA VAL A 163 -54.32 -27.98 -16.27
C VAL A 163 -55.52 -27.22 -16.85
N VAL A 164 -55.28 -26.20 -17.68
CA VAL A 164 -56.35 -25.45 -18.34
C VAL A 164 -57.07 -26.33 -19.38
N ASP A 165 -56.33 -27.07 -20.21
CA ASP A 165 -56.93 -27.99 -21.20
C ASP A 165 -57.73 -29.10 -20.52
N ASP A 166 -57.19 -29.73 -19.48
CA ASP A 166 -57.86 -30.81 -18.75
C ASP A 166 -59.09 -30.27 -18.00
N GLY A 167 -58.98 -29.09 -17.38
CA GLY A 167 -60.11 -28.40 -16.76
C GLY A 167 -61.21 -28.02 -17.75
N LEU A 168 -60.85 -27.54 -18.94
CA LEU A 168 -61.81 -27.24 -20.01
C LEU A 168 -62.49 -28.52 -20.51
N ASN A 169 -61.74 -29.58 -20.79
CA ASN A 169 -62.30 -30.86 -21.22
C ASN A 169 -63.25 -31.44 -20.17
N GLN A 170 -62.90 -31.36 -18.88
CA GLN A 170 -63.73 -31.84 -17.79
C GLN A 170 -65.00 -31.00 -17.62
N THR A 171 -64.92 -29.68 -17.84
CA THR A 171 -66.07 -28.78 -17.83
C THR A 171 -66.99 -29.04 -19.02
N ILE A 172 -66.43 -29.24 -20.21
CA ILE A 172 -67.15 -29.59 -21.44
C ILE A 172 -67.88 -30.92 -21.25
N ASN A 173 -67.18 -31.96 -20.79
CA ASN A 173 -67.77 -33.28 -20.52
C ASN A 173 -68.89 -33.23 -19.49
N TRP A 174 -68.71 -32.47 -18.40
CA TRP A 174 -69.77 -32.25 -17.41
C TRP A 174 -70.99 -31.54 -18.01
N PHE A 175 -70.77 -30.56 -18.89
CA PHE A 175 -71.85 -29.82 -19.55
C PHE A 175 -72.63 -30.72 -20.52
N PHE A 176 -71.95 -31.57 -21.29
CA PHE A 176 -72.57 -32.55 -22.17
C PHE A 176 -73.38 -33.61 -21.39
N ASP A 177 -72.79 -34.17 -20.33
CA ASP A 177 -73.44 -35.16 -19.45
C ASP A 177 -74.72 -34.58 -18.81
N LYS A 178 -74.73 -33.28 -18.49
CA LYS A 178 -75.88 -32.60 -17.90
C LYS A 178 -76.98 -32.21 -18.89
N ILE A 179 -76.65 -32.08 -20.18
CA ILE A 179 -77.61 -31.74 -21.25
C ILE A 179 -78.26 -32.99 -21.86
N GLY A 180 -77.83 -34.20 -21.47
CA GLY A 180 -78.51 -35.44 -21.82
C GLY A 180 -78.28 -35.88 -23.27
N TRP A 181 -77.03 -35.78 -23.72
CA TRP A 181 -76.49 -36.52 -24.87
C TRP A 181 -75.31 -37.36 -24.41
#